data_AF-A0A922WKW1-F1
#
_entry.id   AF-A0A922WKW1-F1
#
_cell.length_a   1.000
_cell.length_b   1.000
_cell.length_c   1.000
_cell.angle_alpha   90.00
_cell.angle_beta   90.00
_cell.angle_gamma   90.00
#
_symmetry.space_group_name_H-M   'P 1'
#
loop_
_entity.id
_entity.type
_entity.pdbx_description
1 polymer ?
#
loop_
_entity_poly.entity_id
_entity_poly.type
_entity_poly.pdbx_seq_one_letter_code
_entity_poly.pdbx_strand_id
1 'polypeptide(L)'
;MSWHFMEWVYYRTELSTCSGWALPLTHEIVGFDKQLERFFDLVDEYRQLIPVVLYRVTLEEYHNPTRKRAKIGINKLIEKPMLIEVVQYKPEPLHFLRFYYAEQIVDRSFLRDTHDNCDTKASHAMEWVSDEFQVRPEEWQSVVG
;
A
#
# COMPACT_ATOMS: atom_id res chain seq x y z
N MET A 1 6.22 2.71 14.30
CA MET A 1 5.81 3.40 13.06
C MET A 1 5.31 2.36 12.08
N SER A 2 4.28 2.68 11.29
CA SER A 2 3.73 1.74 10.31
C SER A 2 4.69 1.54 9.13
N TRP A 3 4.58 0.42 8.45
CA TRP A 3 5.31 0.15 7.21
C TRP A 3 5.00 1.20 6.12
N HIS A 4 3.74 1.61 6.01
CA HIS A 4 3.31 2.69 5.10
C HIS A 4 3.99 4.03 5.35
N PHE A 5 4.30 4.40 6.60
CA PHE A 5 5.05 5.63 6.85
C PHE A 5 6.42 5.57 6.19
N MET A 6 7.12 4.43 6.28
CA MET A 6 8.44 4.27 5.66
C MET A 6 8.37 4.28 4.13
N GLU A 7 7.37 3.64 3.54
CA GLU A 7 7.15 3.69 2.08
C GLU A 7 6.76 5.09 1.60
N TRP A 8 6.01 5.83 2.42
CA TRP A 8 5.63 7.22 2.11
C TRP A 8 6.84 8.15 2.20
N VAL A 9 7.69 8.00 3.22
CA VAL A 9 8.95 8.77 3.31
C VAL A 9 9.81 8.49 2.08
N TYR A 10 9.96 7.23 1.68
CA TYR A 10 10.67 6.88 0.44
C TYR A 10 10.06 7.56 -0.79
N TYR A 11 8.73 7.54 -0.93
CA TYR A 11 8.02 8.22 -2.02
C TYR A 11 8.28 9.73 -2.03
N ARG A 12 8.32 10.37 -0.85
CA ARG A 12 8.49 11.83 -0.74
C ARG A 12 9.91 12.30 -0.96
N THR A 13 10.90 11.49 -0.60
CA THR A 13 12.32 11.91 -0.62
C THR A 13 13.14 11.20 -1.69
N GLU A 14 12.63 10.11 -2.29
CA GLU A 14 13.36 9.20 -3.20
C GLU A 14 14.61 8.56 -2.57
N LEU A 15 14.79 8.73 -1.26
CA LEU A 15 15.94 8.22 -0.51
C LEU A 15 15.62 6.87 0.11
N SER A 16 16.53 5.92 -0.06
CA SER A 16 16.40 4.58 0.50
C SER A 16 16.13 4.61 2.01
N THR A 17 15.12 3.86 2.44
CA THR A 17 14.77 3.65 3.85
C THR A 17 15.27 2.29 4.37
N CYS A 18 16.14 1.59 3.63
CA CYS A 18 16.65 0.27 4.00
C CYS A 18 17.40 0.25 5.35
N SER A 19 17.97 1.37 5.77
CA SER A 19 18.61 1.54 7.09
C SER A 19 17.70 2.26 8.10
N GLY A 20 16.39 2.27 7.84
CA GLY A 20 15.38 2.98 8.62
C GLY A 20 15.05 4.38 8.07
N TRP A 21 13.99 4.97 8.60
CA TRP A 21 13.47 6.29 8.20
C TRP A 21 14.44 7.45 8.50
N ALA A 22 15.41 7.26 9.39
CA ALA A 22 16.34 8.30 9.79
C ALA A 22 17.42 8.58 8.73
N LEU A 23 17.72 7.59 7.86
CA LEU A 23 18.77 7.73 6.85
C LEU A 23 18.50 8.90 5.88
N PRO A 24 17.29 9.03 5.28
CA PRO A 24 16.91 10.21 4.49
C PRO A 24 17.16 11.55 5.17
N LEU A 25 16.90 11.63 6.49
CA LEU A 25 17.04 12.87 7.26
C LEU A 25 18.51 13.22 7.53
N THR A 26 19.33 12.20 7.80
CA THR A 26 20.74 12.40 8.16
C THR A 26 21.65 12.67 6.97
N HIS A 27 21.24 12.29 5.76
CA HIS A 27 22.08 12.43 4.57
C HIS A 27 22.13 13.87 4.05
N GLU A 28 21.04 14.62 4.16
CA GLU A 28 20.92 15.98 3.59
C GLU A 28 20.96 17.11 4.63
N ILE A 29 20.65 16.80 5.89
CA ILE A 29 20.50 17.81 6.94
C ILE A 29 21.63 17.71 7.95
N VAL A 30 22.45 18.75 8.03
CA VAL A 30 23.51 18.87 9.03
C VAL A 30 22.95 19.45 10.34
N GLY A 31 23.10 18.69 11.42
CA GLY A 31 22.72 19.08 12.78
C GLY A 31 21.50 18.31 13.30
N PHE A 32 21.63 17.74 14.50
CA PHE A 32 20.63 16.85 15.10
C PHE A 32 19.27 17.52 15.29
N ASP A 33 19.24 18.76 15.79
CA ASP A 33 17.97 19.47 16.05
C ASP A 33 17.15 19.66 14.76
N LYS A 34 17.82 19.96 13.65
CA LYS A 34 17.17 20.11 12.33
C LYS A 34 16.69 18.79 11.76
N GLN A 35 17.44 17.70 11.98
CA GLN A 35 17.01 16.36 11.58
C GLN A 35 15.75 15.94 12.35
N LEU A 36 15.68 16.27 13.64
CA LEU A 36 14.54 15.98 14.49
C LEU A 36 13.32 16.84 14.13
N GLU A 37 13.51 18.12 13.83
CA GLU A 37 12.46 19.02 13.32
C GLU A 37 11.88 18.45 12.02
N ARG A 38 12.73 18.10 11.05
CA ARG A 38 12.26 17.52 9.78
C ARG A 38 11.54 16.19 9.95
N PHE A 39 11.95 15.37 10.92
CA PHE A 39 11.22 14.15 11.25
C PHE A 39 9.78 14.45 11.68
N PHE A 40 9.58 15.42 12.59
CA PHE A 40 8.25 15.77 13.05
C PHE A 40 7.40 16.38 11.94
N ASP A 41 8.00 17.21 11.07
CA ASP A 41 7.32 17.72 9.87
C ASP A 41 6.79 16.58 8.99
N LEU A 42 7.62 15.56 8.71
CA LEU A 42 7.21 14.40 7.91
C LEU A 42 6.11 13.60 8.59
N VAL A 43 6.16 13.43 9.92
CA VAL A 43 5.11 12.75 10.67
C VAL A 43 3.79 13.52 10.57
N ASP A 44 3.85 14.85 10.68
CA ASP A 44 2.66 15.69 10.63
C ASP A 44 2.09 15.78 9.21
N GLU A 45 2.94 15.84 8.18
CA GLU A 45 2.56 15.69 6.76
C GLU A 45 1.86 14.33 6.53
N TYR A 46 2.46 13.22 6.99
CA TYR A 46 1.87 11.88 6.83
C TYR A 46 0.52 11.74 7.54
N ARG A 47 0.35 12.37 8.71
CA ARG A 47 -0.92 12.37 9.45
C ARG A 47 -2.03 13.12 8.72
N GLN A 48 -1.72 14.00 7.77
CA GLN A 48 -2.73 14.62 6.91
C GLN A 48 -3.26 13.70 5.82
N LEU A 49 -2.62 12.54 5.59
CA LEU A 49 -3.10 11.58 4.60
C LEU A 49 -4.39 10.92 5.07
N ILE A 50 -5.40 10.94 4.19
CA ILE A 50 -6.71 10.35 4.46
C ILE A 50 -6.86 9.10 3.58
N PRO A 51 -6.99 7.89 4.16
CA PRO A 51 -7.27 6.70 3.37
C PRO A 51 -8.71 6.74 2.86
N VAL A 52 -8.88 6.75 1.55
CA VAL A 52 -10.17 6.74 0.86
C VAL A 52 -10.33 5.42 0.11
N VAL A 53 -11.38 4.67 0.45
CA VAL A 53 -11.74 3.44 -0.27
C VAL A 53 -12.36 3.81 -1.61
N LEU A 54 -11.75 3.37 -2.71
CA LEU A 54 -12.24 3.63 -4.06
C LEU A 54 -13.17 2.50 -4.53
N TYR A 55 -12.72 1.27 -4.37
CA TYR A 55 -13.43 0.06 -4.79
C TYR A 55 -13.34 -1.02 -3.74
N ARG A 56 -14.31 -1.93 -3.74
CA ARG A 56 -14.30 -3.13 -2.90
C ARG A 56 -14.85 -4.35 -3.63
N VAL A 57 -14.39 -5.52 -3.22
CA VAL A 57 -14.89 -6.82 -3.72
C VAL A 57 -14.87 -7.87 -2.61
N THR A 58 -15.99 -8.58 -2.46
CA THR A 58 -16.10 -9.74 -1.57
C THR A 58 -15.65 -10.99 -2.31
N LEU A 59 -14.75 -11.78 -1.71
CA LEU A 59 -14.26 -13.00 -2.35
C LEU A 59 -15.14 -14.20 -2.01
N GLU A 60 -15.88 -14.66 -3.02
CA GLU A 60 -16.64 -15.91 -3.01
C GLU A 60 -15.77 -17.19 -2.97
N GLU A 61 -16.42 -18.35 -2.87
CA GLU A 61 -15.76 -19.67 -2.78
C GLU A 61 -14.82 -19.98 -3.96
N TYR A 62 -15.17 -19.54 -5.17
CA TYR A 62 -14.41 -19.83 -6.39
C TYR A 62 -13.13 -18.99 -6.54
N HIS A 63 -12.98 -17.89 -5.81
CA HIS A 63 -11.82 -16.99 -5.87
C HIS A 63 -10.62 -17.57 -5.12
N ASN A 64 -9.89 -18.50 -5.71
CA ASN A 64 -8.74 -19.13 -5.05
C ASN A 64 -7.42 -18.43 -5.41
N PRO A 65 -6.51 -18.23 -4.43
CA PRO A 65 -5.19 -17.63 -4.67
C PRO A 65 -4.39 -18.38 -5.75
N THR A 66 -3.78 -17.66 -6.69
CA THR A 66 -3.09 -18.25 -7.85
C THR A 66 -1.57 -18.26 -7.78
N ARG A 67 -0.93 -17.52 -6.85
CA ARG A 67 0.53 -17.29 -6.74
C ARG A 67 1.14 -16.39 -7.79
N LYS A 68 0.35 -15.74 -8.65
CA LYS A 68 0.90 -14.88 -9.70
C LYS A 68 1.58 -13.64 -9.11
N ARG A 69 1.00 -13.07 -8.06
CA ARG A 69 1.46 -11.81 -7.46
C ARG A 69 2.04 -11.99 -6.08
N ALA A 70 1.50 -12.90 -5.26
CA ALA A 70 1.96 -13.10 -3.89
C ALA A 70 2.41 -14.53 -3.61
N LYS A 71 3.63 -14.67 -3.10
CA LYS A 71 4.17 -15.92 -2.55
C LYS A 71 4.54 -15.70 -1.09
N ILE A 72 4.04 -16.55 -0.19
CA ILE A 72 4.47 -16.55 1.22
C ILE A 72 5.42 -17.72 1.43
N GLY A 73 6.70 -17.41 1.62
CA GLY A 73 7.75 -18.42 1.75
C GLY A 73 7.86 -19.31 0.51
N ILE A 74 8.44 -20.51 0.70
CA ILE A 74 8.80 -21.40 -0.42
C ILE A 74 7.57 -22.06 -1.04
N ASN A 75 6.49 -22.30 -0.28
CA ASN A 75 5.36 -23.14 -0.71
C ASN A 75 3.95 -22.64 -0.35
N LYS A 76 3.78 -21.52 0.38
CA LYS A 76 2.46 -21.14 0.88
C LYS A 76 1.79 -20.11 -0.04
N LEU A 77 0.53 -20.38 -0.33
CA LEU A 77 -0.40 -19.39 -0.87
C LEU A 77 -0.63 -18.31 0.16
N ILE A 78 -0.99 -17.11 -0.29
CA ILE A 78 -1.64 -16.18 0.63
C ILE A 78 -2.95 -16.79 1.10
N GLU A 79 -3.30 -16.55 2.36
CA GLU A 79 -4.64 -16.84 2.83
C GLU A 79 -5.63 -15.98 2.02
N LYS A 80 -6.77 -16.58 1.65
CA LYS A 80 -7.83 -15.88 0.93
C LYS A 80 -8.53 -14.90 1.88
N PRO A 81 -8.47 -13.58 1.63
CA PRO A 81 -9.27 -12.63 2.40
C PRO A 81 -10.76 -12.77 2.05
N MET A 82 -11.63 -12.34 2.95
CA MET A 82 -13.08 -12.32 2.72
C MET A 82 -13.49 -11.11 1.87
N LEU A 83 -12.80 -9.98 2.07
CA LEU A 83 -13.05 -8.72 1.38
C LEU A 83 -11.70 -8.07 1.03
N ILE A 84 -11.63 -7.47 -0.15
CA ILE A 84 -10.51 -6.66 -0.60
C ILE A 84 -11.00 -5.27 -0.94
N GLU A 85 -10.30 -4.26 -0.45
CA GLU A 85 -10.50 -2.85 -0.82
C GLU A 85 -9.30 -2.31 -1.59
N VAL A 86 -9.59 -1.49 -2.61
CA VAL A 86 -8.61 -0.60 -3.25
C VAL A 86 -8.69 0.74 -2.54
N VAL A 87 -7.62 1.10 -1.84
CA VAL A 87 -7.55 2.32 -1.03
C VAL A 87 -6.54 3.28 -1.62
N GLN A 88 -6.83 4.58 -1.57
CA GLN A 88 -5.92 5.66 -1.92
C GLN A 88 -5.69 6.59 -0.72
N TYR A 89 -4.45 6.95 -0.42
CA TYR A 89 -4.18 8.03 0.53
C TYR A 89 -4.32 9.40 -0.14
N LYS A 90 -5.42 10.12 0.10
CA LYS A 90 -5.58 11.50 -0.37
C LYS A 90 -4.74 12.48 0.47
N PRO A 91 -4.20 13.55 -0.14
CA PRO A 91 -4.36 13.94 -1.56
C PRO A 91 -3.45 13.17 -2.53
N GLU A 92 -2.51 12.37 -2.02
CA GLU A 92 -1.50 11.68 -2.83
C GLU A 92 -2.09 10.61 -3.78
N PRO A 93 -1.42 10.30 -4.90
CA PRO A 93 -1.82 9.22 -5.81
C PRO A 93 -1.39 7.81 -5.31
N LEU A 94 -1.20 7.64 -4.00
CA LEU A 94 -0.68 6.39 -3.43
C LEU A 94 -1.80 5.38 -3.20
N HIS A 95 -1.76 4.28 -3.94
CA HIS A 95 -2.74 3.20 -3.85
C HIS A 95 -2.18 1.99 -3.09
N PHE A 96 -3.02 1.32 -2.33
CA PHE A 96 -2.72 0.04 -1.71
C PHE A 96 -3.96 -0.84 -1.64
N LEU A 97 -3.72 -2.13 -1.39
CA LEU A 97 -4.77 -3.10 -1.13
C LEU A 97 -4.95 -3.30 0.36
N ARG A 98 -6.19 -3.25 0.84
CA ARG A 98 -6.55 -3.62 2.20
C ARG A 98 -7.30 -4.94 2.20
N PHE A 99 -6.77 -5.91 2.93
CA PHE A 99 -7.32 -7.26 3.03
C PHE A 99 -8.03 -7.46 4.35
N TYR A 100 -9.25 -7.97 4.30
CA TYR A 100 -10.04 -8.30 5.47
C TYR A 100 -10.06 -9.82 5.66
N TYR A 101 -9.52 -10.27 6.77
CA TYR A 101 -9.58 -11.64 7.25
C TYR A 101 -10.54 -11.73 8.44
N ALA A 102 -10.86 -12.95 8.89
CA ALA A 102 -11.81 -13.16 9.98
C ALA A 102 -11.43 -12.41 11.27
N GLU A 103 -10.13 -12.32 11.57
CA GLU A 103 -9.62 -11.76 12.83
C GLU A 103 -8.79 -10.49 12.66
N GLN A 104 -8.50 -10.06 11.43
CA GLN A 104 -7.60 -8.94 11.19
C GLN A 104 -7.84 -8.24 9.86
N ILE A 105 -7.42 -6.97 9.82
CA ILE A 105 -7.34 -6.15 8.62
C ILE A 105 -5.86 -5.90 8.34
N VAL A 106 -5.43 -6.15 7.10
CA VAL A 106 -4.04 -6.03 6.69
C VAL A 106 -3.94 -5.07 5.51
N ASP A 107 -3.29 -3.94 5.75
CA ASP A 107 -2.90 -3.00 4.70
C ASP A 107 -1.60 -3.49 4.05
N ARG A 108 -1.65 -3.77 2.74
CA ARG A 108 -0.48 -4.17 1.95
C ARG A 108 0.37 -2.95 1.60
N SER A 109 1.62 -3.18 1.21
CA SER A 109 2.49 -2.16 0.62
C SER A 109 1.80 -1.31 -0.44
N PHE A 110 2.30 -0.08 -0.63
CA PHE A 110 1.94 0.72 -1.78
C PHE A 110 2.21 -0.03 -3.07
N LEU A 111 1.24 0.08 -3.98
CA LEU A 111 1.36 -0.49 -5.32
C LEU A 111 2.42 0.28 -6.09
N ARG A 112 3.18 -0.48 -6.87
CA ARG A 112 4.24 0.04 -7.72
C ARG A 112 4.07 -0.47 -9.13
N ASP A 113 4.41 0.38 -10.09
CA ASP A 113 4.42 -0.03 -11.49
C ASP A 113 5.62 -0.94 -11.82
N THR A 114 5.76 -1.33 -13.09
CA THR A 114 6.87 -2.16 -13.56
C THR A 114 8.25 -1.47 -13.46
N HIS A 115 8.27 -0.16 -13.22
CA HIS A 115 9.46 0.66 -13.04
C HIS A 115 9.65 1.10 -11.58
N ASP A 116 8.95 0.47 -10.64
CA ASP A 116 8.98 0.76 -9.21
C ASP A 116 8.34 2.11 -8.79
N ASN A 117 7.62 2.79 -9.69
CA ASN A 117 6.97 4.07 -9.40
C ASN A 117 5.68 3.87 -8.58
N CYS A 118 5.48 4.71 -7.56
CA CYS A 118 4.28 4.67 -6.70
C CYS A 118 3.05 5.41 -7.29
N ASP A 119 3.20 6.17 -8.37
CA ASP A 119 2.10 6.86 -9.07
C ASP A 119 1.27 5.87 -9.89
N THR A 120 0.55 5.01 -9.16
CA THR A 120 -0.29 3.97 -9.74
C THR A 120 -1.73 4.45 -9.89
N LYS A 121 -2.53 3.70 -10.67
CA LYS A 121 -3.96 3.93 -10.82
C LYS A 121 -4.73 2.83 -10.11
N ALA A 122 -5.97 3.10 -9.71
CA ALA A 122 -6.87 2.08 -9.15
C ALA A 122 -6.99 0.83 -10.03
N SER A 123 -6.95 0.99 -11.36
CA SER A 123 -6.96 -0.14 -12.30
C SER A 123 -5.78 -1.11 -12.12
N HIS A 124 -4.61 -0.62 -11.68
CA HIS A 124 -3.47 -1.47 -11.36
C HIS A 124 -3.77 -2.35 -10.14
N ALA A 125 -4.40 -1.77 -9.11
CA ALA A 125 -4.83 -2.51 -7.93
C ALA A 125 -5.82 -3.63 -8.30
N MET A 126 -6.78 -3.30 -9.17
CA MET A 126 -7.77 -4.26 -9.66
C MET A 126 -7.14 -5.37 -10.50
N GLU A 127 -6.18 -5.04 -11.36
CA GLU A 127 -5.42 -6.02 -12.15
C GLU A 127 -4.62 -6.97 -11.25
N TRP A 128 -3.95 -6.45 -10.22
CA TRP A 128 -3.24 -7.25 -9.23
C TRP A 128 -4.18 -8.29 -8.59
N VAL A 129 -5.37 -7.86 -8.17
CA VAL A 129 -6.37 -8.72 -7.53
C VAL A 129 -6.97 -9.72 -8.53
N SER A 130 -7.23 -9.29 -9.77
CA SER A 130 -7.67 -10.17 -10.86
C SER A 130 -6.64 -11.28 -11.12
N ASP A 131 -5.34 -10.96 -11.13
CA ASP A 131 -4.31 -11.96 -11.32
C ASP A 131 -4.24 -12.97 -10.17
N GLU A 132 -4.31 -12.48 -8.93
CA GLU A 132 -4.11 -13.32 -7.75
C GLU A 132 -5.37 -14.11 -7.36
N PHE A 133 -6.56 -13.55 -7.55
CA PHE A 133 -7.83 -14.13 -7.08
C PHE A 133 -8.86 -14.38 -8.18
N GLN A 134 -8.54 -14.04 -9.43
CA GLN A 134 -9.42 -14.27 -10.59
C GLN A 134 -10.72 -13.44 -10.55
N VAL A 135 -10.71 -12.33 -9.80
CA VAL A 135 -11.83 -11.38 -9.70
C VAL A 135 -12.04 -10.67 -11.05
N ARG A 136 -13.28 -10.65 -11.53
CA ARG A 136 -13.63 -9.97 -12.78
C ARG A 136 -13.99 -8.49 -12.57
N PRO A 137 -13.85 -7.62 -13.60
CA PRO A 137 -14.19 -6.20 -13.49
C PRO A 137 -15.61 -5.93 -12.99
N GLU A 138 -16.59 -6.72 -13.39
CA GLU A 138 -18.00 -6.57 -13.02
C GLU A 138 -18.32 -6.90 -11.55
N GLU A 139 -17.41 -7.56 -10.84
CA GLU A 139 -17.59 -7.95 -9.43
C GLU A 139 -17.21 -6.81 -8.47
N TRP A 140 -16.54 -5.77 -8.97
CA TRP A 140 -16.13 -4.62 -8.18
C TRP A 140 -17.28 -3.66 -7.93
N GLN A 141 -17.38 -3.21 -6.69
CA GLN A 141 -18.31 -2.15 -6.30
C GLN A 141 -17.55 -0.84 -6.13
N SER A 142 -17.97 0.22 -6.85
CA SER A 142 -17.48 1.57 -6.59
C SER A 142 -18.03 2.06 -5.25
N VAL A 143 -17.15 2.56 -4.39
CA VAL A 143 -17.52 3.12 -3.08
C VAL A 143 -17.62 4.64 -3.15
N VAL A 144 -16.85 5.26 -4.04
CA VAL A 144 -16.95 6.68 -4.34
C VAL A 144 -17.93 6.85 -5.50
N GLY A 145 -19.02 7.59 -5.25
CA GLY A 145 -19.96 8.08 -6.25
C GLY A 145 -19.72 9.56 -6.52
#